data_AF-A0A8C5A951-F1
#
_entry.id   AF-A0A8C5A951-F1
#
_cell.length_a   1.000
_cell.length_b   1.000
_cell.length_c   1.000
_cell.angle_alpha   90.00
_cell.angle_beta   90.00
_cell.angle_gamma   90.00
#
_symmetry.space_group_name_H-M   'P 1'
#
loop_
_entity.id
_entity.type
_entity.pdbx_description
1 polymer ?
#
loop_
_entity_poly.entity_id
_entity_poly.type
_entity_poly.pdbx_seq_one_letter_code
_entity_poly.pdbx_strand_id
1 'polypeptide(L)'
;MEGEREQHCVREREIVCVCVCVCVCGVCVCVVCVCVCVCVCVCVCSSVLHNNRCYYLWKQAFVSRLMDTSWIGLSDREKEGTHKWVDGTPMTSSWRHVKPRDDGGARDCVVSGEDGWSEEPCNRLHHWICEKVLDLDHLEAERNKEGSVMLTEEEEEAPSITEFHSSTHVLPVGQKARYTCHAGGTPEPTVEWLHNGRPLERDGTEDQSEAWVERGFLFIRGGRYGVNTVCCMASNSAGTANHSAELLVFDACDLTLDPNTAHRRLSLSEDNRKVTLVRWVQSYPDHPDRFDWWRQVLGREALTGRCYWEVEWEGEVDIGVTYRGITRRGGGPESGLGWNNKSWGLYCHDGRYSAWYNGIKTFLPLRPAGSTRVGVYLDRPAGSLSFYRVSPGGGGSSDTLTHLHTFWSSFTQEDLLPGVVVGRGSSASLCRV
;
A
#
# COMPACT_ATOMS: atom_id res chain seq x y z
N MET A 1 -59.69 16.80 37.27
CA MET A 1 -58.99 15.56 37.67
C MET A 1 -59.42 14.52 36.66
N GLU A 2 -58.64 13.98 35.75
CA GLU A 2 -57.19 13.87 35.53
C GLU A 2 -56.96 14.30 34.05
N GLY A 3 -55.95 15.06 33.65
CA GLY A 3 -54.54 14.88 33.96
C GLY A 3 -53.83 14.00 32.91
N GLU A 4 -54.27 13.96 31.64
CA GLU A 4 -53.56 13.17 30.60
C GLU A 4 -52.35 13.91 30.03
N ARG A 5 -51.21 13.56 30.64
CA ARG A 5 -49.94 13.14 30.01
C ARG A 5 -49.41 14.02 28.86
N GLU A 6 -48.37 14.78 29.18
CA GLU A 6 -47.30 15.13 28.23
C GLU A 6 -46.83 13.86 27.50
N GLN A 7 -47.01 13.81 26.18
CA GLN A 7 -46.28 12.89 25.32
C GLN A 7 -45.33 13.69 24.44
N HIS A 8 -44.05 13.52 24.76
CA HIS A 8 -42.89 13.98 24.05
C HIS A 8 -42.98 13.68 22.54
N CYS A 9 -42.66 14.66 21.69
CA CYS A 9 -42.15 14.37 20.36
C CYS A 9 -40.78 13.69 20.52
N VAL A 10 -40.76 12.36 20.44
CA VAL A 10 -39.52 11.60 20.27
C VAL A 10 -39.06 11.82 18.83
N ARG A 11 -37.91 12.49 18.71
CA ARG A 11 -37.17 12.63 17.46
C ARG A 11 -36.60 11.26 17.09
N GLU A 12 -36.95 10.73 15.93
CA GLU A 12 -36.02 9.89 15.19
C GLU A 12 -35.57 10.67 13.95
N ARG A 13 -34.24 10.79 13.85
CA ARG A 13 -33.52 11.72 13.00
C ARG A 13 -33.31 11.06 11.63
N GLU A 14 -33.68 11.74 10.57
CA GLU A 14 -32.91 11.65 9.32
C GLU A 14 -32.23 12.99 9.08
N ILE A 15 -30.91 12.91 8.92
CA ILE A 15 -29.99 14.03 8.80
C ILE A 15 -29.86 14.34 7.30
N VAL A 16 -30.17 15.57 6.90
CA VAL A 16 -29.84 16.05 5.55
C VAL A 16 -28.61 16.96 5.65
N CYS A 17 -27.48 16.49 5.12
CA CYS A 17 -26.25 17.26 5.01
C CYS A 17 -26.27 18.07 3.70
N VAL A 18 -26.10 19.39 3.79
CA VAL A 18 -25.84 20.25 2.62
C VAL A 18 -24.40 20.76 2.71
N CYS A 19 -23.57 20.40 1.73
CA CYS A 19 -22.20 20.91 1.60
C CYS A 19 -22.22 22.26 0.89
N VAL A 20 -21.63 23.30 1.49
CA VAL A 20 -21.39 24.59 0.83
C VAL A 20 -19.89 24.86 0.82
N CYS A 21 -19.28 24.88 -0.37
CA CYS A 21 -17.88 25.22 -0.55
C CYS A 21 -17.69 26.74 -0.52
N VAL A 22 -16.88 27.26 0.39
CA VAL A 22 -16.48 28.67 0.40
C VAL A 22 -14.97 28.76 0.16
N CYS A 23 -14.57 29.37 -0.95
CA CYS A 23 -13.17 29.63 -1.26
C CYS A 23 -12.70 30.87 -0.49
N VAL A 24 -11.76 30.71 0.45
CA VAL A 24 -11.10 31.84 1.11
C VAL A 24 -9.66 31.90 0.60
N CYS A 25 -9.35 32.94 -0.18
CA CYS A 25 -7.99 33.18 -0.65
C CYS A 25 -7.16 33.78 0.49
N GLY A 26 -6.24 33.01 1.05
CA GLY A 26 -5.42 33.43 2.19
C GLY A 26 -3.98 32.90 2.15
N VAL A 27 -3.08 33.77 1.68
CA VAL A 27 -1.62 33.80 1.85
C VAL A 27 -0.76 32.92 0.92
N CYS A 28 0.06 33.62 0.12
CA CYS A 28 1.02 33.09 -0.84
C CYS A 28 2.36 32.76 -0.17
N VAL A 29 2.82 31.52 -0.32
CA VAL A 29 4.24 31.17 -0.27
C VAL A 29 4.55 30.27 -1.47
N CYS A 30 5.36 30.77 -2.38
CA CYS A 30 6.10 30.03 -3.41
C CYS A 30 5.27 29.05 -4.28
N VAL A 31 4.52 29.59 -5.25
CA VAL A 31 4.09 28.99 -6.55
C VAL A 31 3.35 27.62 -6.52
N VAL A 32 2.87 27.12 -5.38
CA VAL A 32 1.89 26.01 -5.35
C VAL A 32 0.74 26.35 -4.40
N CYS A 33 -0.47 26.44 -4.95
CA CYS A 33 -1.70 26.57 -4.15
C CYS A 33 -2.09 25.20 -3.58
N VAL A 34 -2.12 25.06 -2.26
CA VAL A 34 -2.72 23.91 -1.58
C VAL A 34 -4.06 24.35 -0.99
N CYS A 35 -5.15 23.81 -1.52
CA CYS A 35 -6.50 24.03 -0.99
C CYS A 35 -6.77 23.08 0.18
N VAL A 36 -7.13 23.60 1.35
CA VAL A 36 -7.64 22.78 2.47
C VAL A 36 -9.13 23.06 2.62
N CYS A 37 -9.96 22.04 2.39
CA CYS A 37 -11.41 22.12 2.58
C CYS A 37 -11.75 21.79 4.04
N VAL A 38 -12.52 22.66 4.71
CA VAL A 38 -13.09 22.38 6.04
C VAL A 38 -14.61 22.47 5.95
N CYS A 39 -15.31 21.39 6.31
CA CYS A 39 -16.77 21.28 6.28
C CYS A 39 -17.37 21.65 7.64
N VAL A 40 -18.39 22.50 7.68
CA VAL A 40 -19.17 22.80 8.90
C VAL A 40 -20.67 22.65 8.60
N CYS A 41 -21.38 21.86 9.42
CA CYS A 41 -22.80 21.57 9.26
C CYS A 41 -23.67 22.44 10.19
N VAL A 42 -24.76 23.04 9.68
CA VAL A 42 -25.75 23.79 10.48
C VAL A 42 -27.17 23.31 10.16
N CYS A 43 -27.98 23.06 11.20
CA CYS A 43 -29.35 22.52 11.10
C CYS A 43 -30.41 23.61 11.32
N VAL A 44 -31.50 23.64 10.52
CA VAL A 44 -32.67 24.49 10.80
C VAL A 44 -33.97 23.69 10.61
N CYS A 45 -34.88 23.75 11.59
CA CYS A 45 -36.23 23.16 11.53
C CYS A 45 -37.31 24.25 11.45
N SER A 46 -38.45 23.97 10.81
CA SER A 46 -39.68 24.75 10.97
C SER A 46 -40.92 23.87 10.84
N SER A 47 -41.92 24.11 11.71
CA SER A 47 -43.24 23.46 11.76
C SER A 47 -44.34 24.53 11.84
N VAL A 48 -45.54 24.25 11.31
CA VAL A 48 -46.72 25.15 11.41
C VAL A 48 -47.95 24.34 11.84
N LEU A 49 -48.75 24.92 12.74
CA LEU A 49 -49.93 24.33 13.38
C LEU A 49 -51.22 24.89 12.75
N HIS A 50 -52.21 24.05 12.43
CA HIS A 50 -53.55 24.52 12.03
C HIS A 50 -54.66 23.62 12.61
N ASN A 51 -55.69 24.22 13.22
CA ASN A 51 -56.89 23.56 13.77
C ASN A 51 -56.65 22.34 14.69
N ASN A 52 -55.73 22.46 15.66
CA ASN A 52 -55.44 21.45 16.68
C ASN A 52 -55.19 20.02 16.13
N ARG A 53 -54.74 19.92 14.88
CA ARG A 53 -54.20 18.69 14.28
C ARG A 53 -52.88 18.98 13.58
N CYS A 54 -51.88 18.12 13.79
CA CYS A 54 -50.66 18.13 12.99
C CYS A 54 -50.98 17.57 11.59
N TYR A 55 -50.78 18.35 10.53
CA TYR A 55 -50.91 17.89 9.16
C TYR A 55 -49.52 17.62 8.57
N TYR A 56 -49.27 16.37 8.18
CA TYR A 56 -48.10 15.98 7.38
C TYR A 56 -48.42 16.22 5.89
N LEU A 57 -47.72 17.14 5.25
CA LEU A 57 -47.93 17.56 3.86
C LEU A 57 -47.14 16.71 2.88
N TRP A 58 -47.58 15.50 2.55
CA TRP A 58 -47.06 14.78 1.38
C TRP A 58 -48.13 13.88 0.74
N LYS A 59 -48.75 14.37 -0.35
CA LYS A 59 -49.13 13.60 -1.57
C LYS A 59 -49.97 14.36 -2.61
N GLN A 60 -50.58 15.51 -2.29
CA GLN A 60 -51.41 16.24 -3.28
C GLN A 60 -50.70 17.35 -4.08
N ALA A 61 -49.46 17.71 -3.74
CA ALA A 61 -48.70 18.75 -4.46
C ALA A 61 -47.97 18.23 -5.72
N PHE A 62 -47.95 16.92 -5.98
CA PHE A 62 -47.40 16.37 -7.23
C PHE A 62 -48.33 16.69 -8.42
N VAL A 63 -49.64 16.78 -8.18
CA VAL A 63 -50.64 16.96 -9.25
C VAL A 63 -50.80 18.42 -9.68
N SER A 64 -50.38 19.41 -8.87
CA SER A 64 -50.51 20.83 -9.22
C SER A 64 -49.34 21.42 -10.03
N ARG A 65 -48.40 20.58 -10.52
CA ARG A 65 -47.30 21.00 -11.42
C ARG A 65 -47.14 20.12 -12.66
N LEU A 66 -48.10 19.24 -12.97
CA LEU A 66 -48.16 18.61 -14.29
C LEU A 66 -48.58 19.70 -15.29
N MET A 67 -47.64 20.05 -16.15
CA MET A 67 -47.80 20.94 -17.30
C MET A 67 -49.03 20.56 -18.13
N ASP A 68 -49.63 21.54 -18.82
CA ASP A 68 -50.81 21.44 -19.67
C ASP A 68 -50.96 20.08 -20.38
N THR A 69 -51.98 19.32 -20.01
CA THR A 69 -52.41 18.02 -20.58
C THR A 69 -51.38 16.88 -20.63
N SER A 70 -51.55 15.87 -19.76
CA SER A 70 -50.68 14.68 -19.70
C SER A 70 -51.45 13.40 -19.99
N TRP A 71 -50.88 12.49 -20.78
CA TRP A 71 -51.44 11.16 -21.02
C TRP A 71 -51.21 10.25 -19.81
N ILE A 72 -52.26 9.58 -19.37
CA ILE A 72 -52.23 8.77 -18.14
C ILE A 72 -51.91 7.30 -18.37
N GLY A 73 -51.66 6.90 -19.61
CA GLY A 73 -51.42 5.50 -19.94
C GLY A 73 -52.70 4.68 -20.13
N LEU A 74 -53.86 5.32 -20.31
CA LEU A 74 -55.13 4.66 -20.61
C LEU A 74 -55.52 4.94 -22.07
N SER A 75 -55.94 3.90 -22.80
CA SER A 75 -56.46 4.02 -24.17
C SER A 75 -57.42 2.91 -24.56
N ASP A 76 -58.31 3.14 -25.52
CA ASP A 76 -59.20 2.12 -26.09
C ASP A 76 -58.90 1.82 -27.58
N ARG A 77 -57.68 2.17 -28.03
CA ARG A 77 -57.17 1.98 -29.41
C ARG A 77 -57.40 0.58 -29.99
N GLU A 78 -57.41 -0.45 -29.14
CA GLU A 78 -57.63 -1.82 -29.58
C GLU A 78 -59.11 -2.13 -29.86
N LYS A 79 -60.03 -1.49 -29.13
CA LYS A 79 -61.47 -1.70 -29.22
C LYS A 79 -62.24 -0.53 -28.61
N GLU A 80 -62.88 0.26 -29.47
CA GLU A 80 -63.72 1.40 -29.11
C GLU A 80 -64.63 1.12 -27.91
N GLY A 81 -64.59 2.01 -26.91
CA GLY A 81 -65.38 1.92 -25.69
C GLY A 81 -64.86 0.91 -24.65
N THR A 82 -63.68 0.33 -24.88
CA THR A 82 -63.03 -0.64 -23.98
C THR A 82 -61.61 -0.20 -23.61
N HIS A 83 -61.51 0.73 -22.67
CA HIS A 83 -60.22 1.26 -22.21
C HIS A 83 -59.38 0.21 -21.48
N LYS A 84 -58.11 0.16 -21.85
CA LYS A 84 -57.06 -0.62 -21.20
C LYS A 84 -55.89 0.28 -20.85
N TRP A 85 -55.21 -0.07 -19.76
CA TRP A 85 -53.95 0.54 -19.40
C TRP A 85 -52.82 0.05 -20.32
N VAL A 86 -51.70 0.76 -20.34
CA VAL A 86 -50.50 0.41 -21.12
C VAL A 86 -49.96 -0.99 -20.84
N ASP A 87 -50.21 -1.55 -19.65
CA ASP A 87 -49.85 -2.92 -19.27
C ASP A 87 -50.85 -3.99 -19.78
N GLY A 88 -51.90 -3.56 -20.49
CA GLY A 88 -52.96 -4.41 -21.02
C GLY A 88 -54.08 -4.71 -20.02
N THR A 89 -53.98 -4.25 -18.77
CA THR A 89 -54.99 -4.47 -17.75
C THR A 89 -56.28 -3.73 -18.14
N PRO A 90 -57.43 -4.43 -18.24
CA PRO A 90 -58.69 -3.77 -18.55
C PRO A 90 -59.11 -2.85 -17.41
N MET A 91 -59.75 -1.74 -17.74
CA MET A 91 -60.25 -0.82 -16.73
C MET A 91 -61.33 -1.49 -15.87
N THR A 92 -61.09 -1.66 -14.56
CA THR A 92 -61.94 -2.45 -13.64
C THR A 92 -62.91 -1.65 -12.75
N SER A 93 -62.96 -0.31 -12.82
CA SER A 93 -63.84 0.47 -11.95
C SER A 93 -64.65 1.57 -12.66
N SER A 94 -65.89 1.72 -12.20
CA SER A 94 -66.92 2.60 -12.74
C SER A 94 -66.64 4.07 -12.38
N TRP A 95 -66.28 4.91 -13.35
CA TRP A 95 -66.15 6.36 -13.15
C TRP A 95 -67.48 6.95 -12.68
N ARG A 96 -67.50 7.54 -11.47
CA ARG A 96 -68.71 8.18 -10.94
C ARG A 96 -68.87 9.66 -11.33
N HIS A 97 -67.87 10.30 -11.95
CA HIS A 97 -67.96 11.75 -12.20
C HIS A 97 -67.50 12.29 -13.56
N VAL A 98 -66.76 11.58 -14.41
CA VAL A 98 -66.51 12.02 -15.80
C VAL A 98 -66.28 10.78 -16.67
N LYS A 99 -67.09 10.57 -17.71
CA LYS A 99 -66.81 9.60 -18.78
C LYS A 99 -66.05 10.34 -19.89
N PRO A 100 -65.02 9.73 -20.48
CA PRO A 100 -64.44 10.23 -21.72
C PRO A 100 -65.53 10.40 -22.79
N ARG A 101 -65.48 11.50 -23.55
CA ARG A 101 -66.47 11.78 -24.59
C ARG A 101 -66.09 11.00 -25.83
N ASP A 102 -66.64 9.79 -25.93
CA ASP A 102 -66.60 8.95 -27.13
C ASP A 102 -67.16 9.75 -28.32
N ASP A 103 -66.27 10.27 -29.16
CA ASP A 103 -66.57 11.04 -30.36
C ASP A 103 -66.35 10.24 -31.66
N GLY A 104 -66.39 8.90 -31.57
CA GLY A 104 -66.52 8.02 -32.73
C GLY A 104 -65.19 7.60 -33.36
N GLY A 105 -64.24 7.14 -32.55
CA GLY A 105 -63.10 6.31 -32.99
C GLY A 105 -61.91 7.03 -33.60
N ALA A 106 -61.69 8.32 -33.30
CA ALA A 106 -60.49 9.05 -33.73
C ALA A 106 -59.59 9.49 -32.56
N ARG A 107 -60.00 9.27 -31.31
CA ARG A 107 -59.37 9.84 -30.11
C ARG A 107 -59.27 8.80 -29.00
N ASP A 108 -58.30 7.90 -29.14
CA ASP A 108 -58.28 6.72 -28.27
C ASP A 108 -57.50 6.92 -26.96
N CYS A 109 -56.76 8.02 -26.78
CA CYS A 109 -55.84 8.21 -25.66
C CYS A 109 -56.38 9.20 -24.63
N VAL A 110 -56.41 8.79 -23.35
CA VAL A 110 -56.97 9.60 -22.26
C VAL A 110 -55.91 10.49 -21.62
N VAL A 111 -56.16 11.80 -21.59
CA VAL A 111 -55.28 12.82 -21.02
C VAL A 111 -55.93 13.56 -19.85
N SER A 112 -55.12 14.06 -18.91
CA SER A 112 -55.57 15.03 -17.88
C SER A 112 -55.84 16.38 -18.51
N GLY A 113 -56.83 17.11 -17.98
CA GLY A 113 -57.12 18.50 -18.29
C GLY A 113 -57.64 19.24 -17.05
N GLU A 114 -57.80 20.56 -17.14
CA GLU A 114 -58.23 21.42 -16.01
C GLU A 114 -59.60 21.03 -15.45
N ASP A 115 -60.51 20.57 -16.31
CA ASP A 115 -61.89 20.20 -15.95
C ASP A 115 -62.11 18.67 -15.80
N GLY A 116 -61.04 17.87 -15.87
CA GLY A 116 -61.09 16.41 -15.77
C GLY A 116 -60.36 15.69 -16.90
N TRP A 117 -60.80 14.48 -17.23
CA TRP A 117 -60.17 13.62 -18.23
C TRP A 117 -60.82 13.81 -19.60
N SER A 118 -60.01 13.87 -20.67
CA SER A 118 -60.48 13.97 -22.05
C SER A 118 -59.78 12.97 -22.96
N GLU A 119 -60.45 12.58 -24.03
CA GLU A 119 -59.91 11.74 -25.10
C GLU A 119 -59.27 12.62 -26.18
N GLU A 120 -58.06 12.26 -26.60
CA GLU A 120 -57.28 12.93 -27.64
C GLU A 120 -56.68 11.90 -28.61
N PRO A 121 -56.33 12.29 -29.84
CA PRO A 121 -55.61 11.41 -30.76
C PRO A 121 -54.29 10.94 -30.14
N CYS A 122 -54.05 9.62 -30.12
CA CYS A 122 -52.83 9.04 -29.56
C CYS A 122 -51.52 9.48 -30.25
N ASN A 123 -51.60 10.10 -31.43
CA ASN A 123 -50.44 10.64 -32.14
C ASN A 123 -50.02 12.04 -31.65
N ARG A 124 -50.80 12.67 -30.76
CA ARG A 124 -50.48 13.96 -30.17
C ARG A 124 -49.44 13.77 -29.07
N LEU A 125 -48.39 14.59 -29.09
CA LEU A 125 -47.32 14.52 -28.09
C LEU A 125 -47.82 15.12 -26.77
N HIS A 126 -47.97 14.26 -25.76
CA HIS A 126 -48.26 14.64 -24.38
C HIS A 126 -47.15 14.17 -23.44
N HIS A 127 -47.05 14.81 -22.28
CA HIS A 127 -46.26 14.27 -21.17
C HIS A 127 -46.91 12.96 -20.67
N TRP A 128 -46.11 11.98 -20.23
CA TRP A 128 -46.61 10.66 -19.80
C TRP A 128 -46.44 10.45 -18.30
N ILE A 129 -47.41 9.78 -17.66
CA ILE A 129 -47.36 9.41 -16.25
C ILE A 129 -46.94 7.94 -16.11
N CYS A 130 -45.85 7.68 -15.39
CA CYS A 130 -45.38 6.33 -15.09
C CYS A 130 -45.99 5.83 -13.77
N GLU A 131 -46.44 4.58 -13.74
CA GLU A 131 -46.79 3.90 -12.49
C GLU A 131 -45.52 3.59 -11.67
N LYS A 132 -45.50 4.01 -10.41
CA LYS A 132 -44.43 3.65 -9.46
C LYS A 132 -44.96 2.52 -8.57
N VAL A 133 -44.53 1.28 -8.86
CA VAL A 133 -44.86 0.11 -8.03
C VAL A 133 -44.21 0.29 -6.66
N LEU A 134 -45.03 0.37 -5.61
CA LEU A 134 -44.57 0.35 -4.22
C LEU A 134 -45.47 -0.61 -3.44
N ASP A 135 -45.00 -1.83 -3.22
CA ASP A 135 -45.52 -2.65 -2.13
C ASP A 135 -44.47 -3.64 -1.62
N LEU A 136 -43.90 -3.36 -0.44
CA LEU A 136 -42.88 -4.17 0.23
C LEU A 136 -43.50 -5.31 1.05
N ASP A 137 -44.81 -5.30 1.30
CA ASP A 137 -45.47 -6.27 2.17
C ASP A 137 -45.87 -7.57 1.43
N HIS A 138 -46.05 -7.51 0.10
CA HIS A 138 -46.40 -8.70 -0.70
C HIS A 138 -45.18 -9.59 -1.02
N LEU A 139 -43.98 -9.00 -1.13
CA LEU A 139 -42.74 -9.72 -1.40
C LEU A 139 -42.33 -10.64 -0.25
N GLU A 140 -42.67 -10.31 1.01
CA GLU A 140 -42.33 -11.15 2.15
C GLU A 140 -43.22 -12.39 2.29
N ALA A 141 -44.45 -12.32 1.79
CA ALA A 141 -45.42 -13.41 1.87
C ALA A 141 -45.21 -14.48 0.78
N GLU A 142 -44.78 -14.08 -0.44
CA GLU A 142 -44.48 -15.04 -1.52
C GLU A 142 -43.07 -15.65 -1.42
N ARG A 143 -42.09 -14.93 -0.82
CA ARG A 143 -40.75 -15.47 -0.48
C ARG A 143 -40.80 -16.74 0.38
N ASN A 144 -41.86 -16.94 1.15
CA ASN A 144 -42.01 -18.08 2.05
C ASN A 144 -42.77 -19.27 1.46
N LYS A 145 -43.19 -19.24 0.18
CA LYS A 145 -44.07 -20.29 -0.36
C LYS A 145 -43.62 -20.98 -1.64
N GLU A 146 -42.73 -20.41 -2.42
CA GLU A 146 -42.09 -21.11 -3.55
C GLU A 146 -40.59 -20.89 -3.47
N GLY A 147 -39.83 -21.98 -3.50
CA GLY A 147 -38.37 -21.97 -3.33
C GLY A 147 -37.70 -21.06 -4.36
N SER A 148 -37.40 -19.84 -3.94
CA SER A 148 -36.60 -18.88 -4.68
C SER A 148 -35.15 -19.38 -4.72
N VAL A 149 -34.69 -19.74 -5.92
CA VAL A 149 -33.27 -19.63 -6.25
C VAL A 149 -32.98 -18.13 -6.28
N MET A 150 -32.52 -17.62 -5.14
CA MET A 150 -32.06 -16.25 -4.98
C MET A 150 -30.84 -16.05 -5.88
N LEU A 151 -30.93 -15.18 -6.89
CA LEU A 151 -29.72 -14.50 -7.37
C LEU A 151 -29.45 -13.38 -6.37
N THR A 152 -28.65 -13.68 -5.36
CA THR A 152 -27.99 -12.67 -4.54
C THR A 152 -27.12 -11.83 -5.48
N GLU A 153 -27.40 -10.53 -5.61
CA GLU A 153 -26.35 -9.60 -6.04
C GLU A 153 -25.27 -9.70 -4.95
N GLU A 154 -24.17 -10.39 -5.25
CA GLU A 154 -23.03 -10.46 -4.34
C GLU A 154 -22.50 -9.04 -4.16
N GLU A 155 -22.45 -8.58 -2.91
CA GLU A 155 -21.90 -7.28 -2.57
C GLU A 155 -20.42 -7.26 -3.01
N GLU A 156 -20.11 -6.45 -4.03
CA GLU A 156 -18.76 -6.38 -4.56
C GLU A 156 -17.83 -5.69 -3.55
N GLU A 157 -16.72 -6.33 -3.23
CA GLU A 157 -15.68 -5.83 -2.34
C GLU A 157 -14.45 -5.41 -3.15
N ALA A 158 -14.01 -4.16 -2.99
CA ALA A 158 -12.81 -3.66 -3.63
C ALA A 158 -11.57 -4.46 -3.18
N PRO A 159 -10.53 -4.55 -4.03
CA PRO A 159 -9.38 -5.39 -3.74
C PRO A 159 -8.62 -4.90 -2.50
N SER A 160 -8.07 -5.83 -1.72
CA SER A 160 -7.13 -5.54 -0.64
C SER A 160 -5.93 -6.48 -0.74
N ILE A 161 -4.71 -5.94 -0.64
CA ILE A 161 -3.49 -6.75 -0.68
C ILE A 161 -3.29 -7.36 0.70
N THR A 162 -3.49 -8.68 0.78
CA THR A 162 -3.40 -9.46 2.02
C THR A 162 -1.99 -9.97 2.28
N GLU A 163 -1.22 -10.20 1.22
CA GLU A 163 0.17 -10.63 1.32
C GLU A 163 1.02 -9.94 0.25
N PHE A 164 2.13 -9.33 0.66
CA PHE A 164 3.13 -8.79 -0.26
C PHE A 164 4.51 -9.04 0.31
N HIS A 165 5.25 -9.98 -0.29
CA HIS A 165 6.52 -10.45 0.23
C HIS A 165 7.57 -10.55 -0.87
N SER A 166 8.80 -10.17 -0.52
CA SER A 166 9.98 -10.35 -1.35
C SER A 166 10.90 -11.39 -0.69
N SER A 167 11.57 -12.20 -1.51
CA SER A 167 12.66 -13.06 -1.01
C SER A 167 13.88 -12.24 -0.60
N THR A 168 14.07 -11.07 -1.23
CA THR A 168 15.28 -10.25 -1.10
C THR A 168 14.94 -8.77 -1.33
N HIS A 169 15.42 -7.88 -0.44
CA HIS A 169 15.28 -6.42 -0.56
C HIS A 169 16.55 -5.75 -1.14
N VAL A 170 17.68 -6.46 -1.16
CA VAL A 170 18.96 -5.99 -1.68
C VAL A 170 19.57 -7.13 -2.49
N LEU A 171 19.72 -6.98 -3.80
CA LEU A 171 20.04 -8.04 -4.75
C LEU A 171 21.41 -7.78 -5.41
N PRO A 172 22.40 -8.68 -5.29
CA PRO A 172 23.63 -8.57 -6.07
C PRO A 172 23.34 -8.60 -7.57
N VAL A 173 24.14 -7.88 -8.35
CA VAL A 173 24.12 -7.99 -9.81
C VAL A 173 24.32 -9.45 -10.23
N GLY A 174 23.47 -9.92 -11.14
CA GLY A 174 23.43 -11.29 -11.63
C GLY A 174 22.55 -12.26 -10.82
N GLN A 175 22.21 -11.94 -9.57
CA GLN A 175 21.31 -12.77 -8.76
C GLN A 175 19.83 -12.49 -9.07
N LYS A 176 18.92 -13.32 -8.51
CA LYS A 176 17.47 -13.19 -8.70
C LYS A 176 16.72 -12.97 -7.39
N ALA A 177 15.74 -12.07 -7.41
CA ALA A 177 14.74 -11.90 -6.37
C ALA A 177 13.37 -12.40 -6.86
N ARG A 178 12.55 -12.91 -5.94
CA ARG A 178 11.15 -13.30 -6.21
C ARG A 178 10.20 -12.50 -5.32
N TYR A 179 9.10 -12.04 -5.90
CA TYR A 179 8.02 -11.34 -5.23
C TYR A 179 6.72 -12.13 -5.35
N THR A 180 5.98 -12.18 -4.25
CA THR A 180 4.64 -12.76 -4.15
C THR A 180 3.66 -11.67 -3.77
N CYS A 181 2.48 -11.68 -4.39
CA CYS A 181 1.37 -10.81 -4.05
C CYS A 181 0.07 -11.60 -4.04
N HIS A 182 -0.66 -11.52 -2.93
CA HIS A 182 -2.02 -12.05 -2.81
C HIS A 182 -2.96 -10.89 -2.50
N ALA A 183 -4.08 -10.86 -3.22
CA ALA A 183 -5.13 -9.87 -3.02
C ALA A 183 -6.47 -10.58 -2.84
N GLY A 184 -7.24 -10.14 -1.84
CA GLY A 184 -8.63 -10.56 -1.63
C GLY A 184 -9.59 -9.50 -2.17
N GLY A 185 -10.81 -9.91 -2.48
CA GLY A 185 -11.88 -9.05 -3.00
C GLY A 185 -12.92 -9.88 -3.73
N THR A 186 -14.09 -9.29 -3.95
CA THR A 186 -15.23 -9.95 -4.60
C THR A 186 -15.73 -9.02 -5.71
N PRO A 187 -15.71 -9.41 -7.00
CA PRO A 187 -15.13 -10.63 -7.56
C PRO A 187 -13.60 -10.73 -7.33
N GLU A 188 -13.05 -11.95 -7.47
CA GLU A 188 -11.62 -12.21 -7.24
C GLU A 188 -10.74 -11.26 -8.07
N PRO A 189 -9.81 -10.52 -7.43
CA PRO A 189 -9.06 -9.49 -8.11
C PRO A 189 -7.97 -10.05 -9.02
N THR A 190 -7.79 -9.38 -10.14
CA THR A 190 -6.69 -9.63 -11.07
C THR A 190 -5.42 -8.91 -10.60
N VAL A 191 -4.29 -9.61 -10.56
CA VAL A 191 -3.00 -9.04 -10.16
C VAL A 191 -2.12 -8.73 -11.37
N GLU A 192 -1.56 -7.52 -11.37
CA GLU A 192 -0.57 -7.04 -12.35
C GLU A 192 0.68 -6.51 -11.63
N TRP A 193 1.83 -6.71 -12.26
CA TRP A 193 3.13 -6.31 -11.72
C TRP A 193 3.71 -5.15 -12.51
N LEU A 194 4.26 -4.17 -11.79
CA LEU A 194 5.04 -3.07 -12.37
C LEU A 194 6.46 -3.11 -11.83
N HIS A 195 7.43 -2.93 -12.72
CA HIS A 195 8.84 -2.76 -12.39
C HIS A 195 9.31 -1.39 -12.88
N ASN A 196 9.80 -0.56 -11.97
CA ASN A 196 10.18 0.83 -12.22
C ASN A 196 9.05 1.65 -12.91
N GLY A 197 7.81 1.39 -12.49
CA GLY A 197 6.61 2.02 -13.03
C GLY A 197 6.16 1.49 -14.41
N ARG A 198 6.81 0.46 -14.96
CA ARG A 198 6.44 -0.17 -16.23
C ARG A 198 5.71 -1.49 -16.00
N PRO A 199 4.52 -1.72 -16.60
CA PRO A 199 3.82 -3.00 -16.52
C PRO A 199 4.64 -4.13 -17.15
N LEU A 200 4.55 -5.32 -16.56
CA LEU A 200 5.19 -6.55 -17.06
C LEU A 200 4.15 -7.50 -17.66
N GLU A 201 4.53 -8.20 -18.73
CA GLU A 201 3.68 -9.23 -19.34
C GLU A 201 3.60 -10.48 -18.45
N ARG A 202 2.42 -11.13 -18.42
CA ARG A 202 2.13 -12.25 -17.50
C ARG A 202 2.94 -13.53 -17.76
N ASP A 203 3.48 -13.69 -18.96
CA ASP A 203 4.23 -14.88 -19.39
C ASP A 203 5.57 -14.50 -20.03
N GLY A 204 6.30 -13.61 -19.35
CA GLY A 204 7.68 -13.29 -19.72
C GLY A 204 8.61 -14.47 -19.42
N THR A 205 9.61 -14.70 -20.27
CA THR A 205 10.64 -15.73 -20.04
C THR A 205 11.96 -15.09 -19.61
N GLU A 206 12.71 -15.82 -18.78
CA GLU A 206 13.99 -15.39 -18.20
C GLU A 206 14.99 -14.85 -19.25
N ASP A 207 14.99 -15.40 -20.45
CA ASP A 207 16.01 -15.13 -21.47
C ASP A 207 15.91 -13.74 -22.13
N GLN A 208 14.85 -12.96 -21.84
CA GLN A 208 14.59 -11.71 -22.58
C GLN A 208 14.49 -10.44 -21.73
N SER A 209 14.41 -10.54 -20.39
CA SER A 209 14.05 -9.39 -19.54
C SER A 209 14.75 -9.39 -18.18
N GLU A 210 15.11 -8.19 -17.69
CA GLU A 210 15.60 -8.01 -16.30
C GLU A 210 14.52 -8.33 -15.25
N ALA A 211 13.23 -8.23 -15.61
CA ALA A 211 12.11 -8.62 -14.78
C ALA A 211 11.05 -9.36 -15.61
N TRP A 212 10.46 -10.41 -15.04
CA TRP A 212 9.42 -11.20 -15.71
C TRP A 212 8.43 -11.78 -14.71
N VAL A 213 7.23 -12.09 -15.17
CA VAL A 213 6.21 -12.79 -14.37
C VAL A 213 6.16 -14.24 -14.84
N GLU A 214 6.21 -15.17 -13.88
CA GLU A 214 6.07 -16.60 -14.14
C GLU A 214 5.15 -17.20 -13.06
N ARG A 215 4.04 -17.80 -13.49
CA ARG A 215 3.04 -18.45 -12.60
C ARG A 215 2.54 -17.54 -11.47
N GLY A 216 2.31 -16.26 -11.79
CA GLY A 216 1.81 -15.25 -10.84
C GLY A 216 2.88 -14.62 -9.92
N PHE A 217 4.11 -15.14 -9.93
CA PHE A 217 5.23 -14.55 -9.20
C PHE A 217 6.00 -13.58 -10.09
N LEU A 218 6.45 -12.47 -9.51
CA LEU A 218 7.39 -11.58 -10.17
C LEU A 218 8.83 -11.99 -9.83
N PHE A 219 9.65 -12.14 -10.85
CA PHE A 219 11.08 -12.36 -10.75
C PHE A 219 11.83 -11.16 -11.29
N ILE A 220 12.90 -10.78 -10.59
CA ILE A 220 13.82 -9.72 -11.01
C ILE A 220 15.23 -10.28 -10.96
N ARG A 221 15.94 -10.24 -12.09
CA ARG A 221 17.39 -10.45 -12.16
C ARG A 221 18.08 -9.11 -11.93
N GLY A 222 19.07 -9.07 -11.04
CA GLY A 222 19.89 -7.88 -10.80
C GLY A 222 20.67 -7.52 -12.06
N GLY A 223 20.13 -6.62 -12.88
CA GLY A 223 20.78 -6.17 -14.12
C GLY A 223 21.81 -5.08 -13.83
N ARG A 224 21.33 -3.86 -13.63
CA ARG A 224 22.17 -2.70 -13.28
C ARG A 224 22.02 -2.34 -11.82
N TYR A 225 23.12 -1.90 -11.20
CA TYR A 225 23.07 -1.33 -9.86
C TYR A 225 22.09 -0.14 -9.80
N GLY A 226 21.32 -0.06 -8.72
CA GLY A 226 20.34 1.00 -8.54
C GLY A 226 19.15 0.57 -7.68
N VAL A 227 18.35 1.56 -7.28
CA VAL A 227 17.06 1.31 -6.63
C VAL A 227 16.04 0.97 -7.69
N ASN A 228 15.43 -0.20 -7.58
CA ASN A 228 14.33 -0.65 -8.40
C ASN A 228 13.05 -0.56 -7.60
N THR A 229 11.97 -0.08 -8.20
CA THR A 229 10.65 -0.06 -7.55
C THR A 229 9.82 -1.21 -8.11
N VAL A 230 9.26 -2.01 -7.22
CA VAL A 230 8.36 -3.11 -7.55
C VAL A 230 6.99 -2.77 -7.01
N CYS A 231 5.96 -2.87 -7.84
CA CYS A 231 4.58 -2.62 -7.42
C CYS A 231 3.69 -3.79 -7.84
N CYS A 232 2.91 -4.30 -6.88
CA CYS A 232 1.77 -5.16 -7.17
C CYS A 232 0.51 -4.30 -7.22
N MET A 233 -0.27 -4.45 -8.29
CA MET A 233 -1.55 -3.79 -8.48
C MET A 233 -2.64 -4.84 -8.62
N ALA A 234 -3.68 -4.76 -7.80
CA ALA A 234 -4.83 -5.66 -7.82
C ALA A 234 -6.09 -4.88 -8.24
N SER A 235 -6.88 -5.44 -9.15
CA SER A 235 -8.09 -4.78 -9.68
C SER A 235 -9.26 -5.75 -9.86
N ASN A 236 -10.47 -5.32 -9.51
CA ASN A 236 -11.74 -5.95 -9.87
C ASN A 236 -12.77 -4.87 -10.27
N SER A 237 -14.03 -5.26 -10.47
CA SER A 237 -15.12 -4.32 -10.83
C SER A 237 -15.42 -3.28 -9.73
N ALA A 238 -15.16 -3.61 -8.46
CA ALA A 238 -15.36 -2.70 -7.33
C ALA A 238 -14.23 -1.69 -7.10
N GLY A 239 -13.01 -1.93 -7.62
CA GLY A 239 -11.91 -0.96 -7.52
C GLY A 239 -10.51 -1.52 -7.70
N THR A 240 -9.52 -0.81 -7.15
CA THR A 240 -8.09 -1.14 -7.26
C THR A 240 -7.33 -0.93 -5.95
N ALA A 241 -6.36 -1.79 -5.66
CA ALA A 241 -5.37 -1.60 -4.60
C ALA A 241 -3.95 -1.80 -5.15
N ASN A 242 -2.96 -1.18 -4.50
CA ASN A 242 -1.56 -1.39 -4.83
C ASN A 242 -0.66 -1.43 -3.60
N HIS A 243 0.50 -2.07 -3.75
CA HIS A 243 1.55 -2.09 -2.75
C HIS A 243 2.91 -2.06 -3.45
N SER A 244 3.82 -1.22 -2.97
CA SER A 244 5.14 -1.04 -3.58
C SER A 244 6.27 -1.37 -2.60
N ALA A 245 7.37 -1.89 -3.13
CA ALA A 245 8.62 -2.05 -2.41
C ALA A 245 9.82 -1.59 -3.25
N GLU A 246 10.88 -1.22 -2.56
CA GLU A 246 12.16 -0.91 -3.16
C GLU A 246 13.07 -2.14 -3.10
N LEU A 247 13.74 -2.42 -4.21
CA LEU A 247 14.77 -3.43 -4.39
C LEU A 247 16.09 -2.74 -4.71
N LEU A 248 17.07 -2.85 -3.82
CA LEU A 248 18.39 -2.29 -4.04
C LEU A 248 19.25 -3.29 -4.83
N VAL A 249 19.56 -3.02 -6.09
CA VAL A 249 20.52 -3.83 -6.86
C VAL A 249 21.92 -3.27 -6.67
N PHE A 250 22.91 -4.10 -6.36
CA PHE A 250 24.27 -3.65 -6.01
C PHE A 250 25.36 -4.50 -6.66
N ASP A 251 26.55 -3.91 -6.80
CA ASP A 251 27.77 -4.64 -7.13
C ASP A 251 28.40 -5.19 -5.85
N ALA A 252 28.60 -6.51 -5.81
CA ALA A 252 29.33 -7.16 -4.74
C ALA A 252 30.81 -6.80 -4.83
N CYS A 253 31.41 -6.44 -3.70
CA CYS A 253 32.83 -6.11 -3.65
C CYS A 253 33.65 -7.35 -3.33
N ASP A 254 34.65 -7.60 -4.18
CA ASP A 254 35.63 -8.64 -3.89
C ASP A 254 36.71 -8.08 -2.95
N LEU A 255 36.61 -8.41 -1.67
CA LEU A 255 37.45 -7.86 -0.60
C LEU A 255 38.40 -8.91 -0.02
N THR A 256 39.59 -8.46 0.38
CA THR A 256 40.58 -9.23 1.13
C THR A 256 41.10 -8.44 2.32
N LEU A 257 41.53 -9.12 3.38
CA LEU A 257 42.15 -8.50 4.56
C LEU A 257 43.62 -8.21 4.27
N ASP A 258 44.11 -7.05 4.75
CA ASP A 258 45.49 -6.64 4.56
C ASP A 258 46.40 -7.13 5.71
N PRO A 259 47.34 -8.07 5.45
CA PRO A 259 48.30 -8.54 6.45
C PRO A 259 49.19 -7.43 7.01
N ASN A 260 49.37 -6.31 6.31
CA ASN A 260 50.17 -5.18 6.77
C ASN A 260 49.47 -4.38 7.87
N THR A 261 48.14 -4.43 7.94
CA THR A 261 47.35 -3.77 8.97
C THR A 261 47.10 -4.68 10.17
N ALA A 262 47.03 -5.99 9.95
CA ALA A 262 46.63 -6.98 10.95
C ALA A 262 47.45 -6.90 12.25
N HIS A 263 46.77 -6.77 13.39
CA HIS A 263 47.40 -6.91 14.69
C HIS A 263 48.11 -8.27 14.83
N ARG A 264 49.28 -8.32 15.49
CA ARG A 264 50.14 -9.53 15.50
C ARG A 264 49.54 -10.76 16.20
N ARG A 265 48.40 -10.64 16.89
CA ARG A 265 47.68 -11.81 17.45
C ARG A 265 46.55 -12.31 16.56
N LEU A 266 46.35 -11.70 15.40
CA LEU A 266 45.40 -12.15 14.40
C LEU A 266 46.12 -13.06 13.41
N SER A 267 45.50 -14.18 13.06
CA SER A 267 45.95 -15.03 11.96
C SER A 267 44.99 -14.87 10.80
N LEU A 268 45.53 -14.58 9.62
CA LEU A 268 44.80 -14.53 8.36
C LEU A 268 44.89 -15.88 7.64
N SER A 269 43.77 -16.34 7.09
CA SER A 269 43.66 -17.60 6.35
C SER A 269 42.65 -17.47 5.21
N GLU A 270 42.45 -18.53 4.43
CA GLU A 270 41.48 -18.58 3.31
C GLU A 270 41.72 -17.42 2.32
N ASP A 271 42.96 -17.33 1.79
CA ASP A 271 43.38 -16.25 0.89
C ASP A 271 43.18 -14.85 1.48
N ASN A 272 43.45 -14.71 2.78
CA ASN A 272 43.22 -13.50 3.58
C ASN A 272 41.75 -13.06 3.65
N ARG A 273 40.79 -13.97 3.53
CA ARG A 273 39.37 -13.65 3.76
C ARG A 273 38.91 -13.92 5.17
N LYS A 274 39.61 -14.80 5.89
CA LYS A 274 39.28 -15.17 7.26
C LYS A 274 40.31 -14.65 8.24
N VAL A 275 39.83 -14.13 9.35
CA VAL A 275 40.63 -13.69 10.49
C VAL A 275 40.20 -14.41 11.76
N THR A 276 41.18 -14.88 12.51
CA THR A 276 40.98 -15.55 13.80
C THR A 276 41.90 -14.96 14.84
N LEU A 277 41.43 -14.84 16.09
CA LEU A 277 42.32 -14.53 17.19
C LEU A 277 43.07 -15.79 17.63
N VAL A 278 44.39 -15.75 17.54
CA VAL A 278 45.26 -16.86 17.95
C VAL A 278 46.06 -16.54 19.21
N ARG A 279 46.49 -17.60 19.91
CA ARG A 279 47.26 -17.47 21.16
C ARG A 279 48.65 -16.89 20.94
N TRP A 280 49.27 -17.24 19.82
CA TRP A 280 50.66 -16.92 19.52
C TRP A 280 50.78 -15.70 18.61
N VAL A 281 51.85 -14.93 18.84
CA VAL A 281 52.19 -13.78 18.00
C VAL A 281 52.63 -14.29 16.64
N GLN A 282 51.98 -13.79 15.58
CA GLN A 282 52.30 -14.10 14.19
C GLN A 282 53.56 -13.36 13.75
N SER A 283 54.33 -14.00 12.88
CA SER A 283 55.60 -13.48 12.32
C SER A 283 55.38 -12.46 11.22
N TYR A 284 54.49 -11.50 11.43
CA TYR A 284 54.28 -10.41 10.47
C TYR A 284 55.42 -9.38 10.56
N PRO A 285 55.96 -8.91 9.42
CA PRO A 285 56.94 -7.83 9.40
C PRO A 285 56.41 -6.54 10.05
N ASP A 286 57.31 -5.73 10.59
CA ASP A 286 56.96 -4.42 11.11
C ASP A 286 56.44 -3.53 9.98
N HIS A 287 55.35 -2.81 10.23
CA HIS A 287 54.70 -1.95 9.25
C HIS A 287 54.05 -0.73 9.93
N PRO A 288 54.12 0.48 9.35
CA PRO A 288 53.48 1.67 9.91
C PRO A 288 51.96 1.51 10.07
N ASP A 289 51.30 0.83 9.12
CA ASP A 289 49.84 0.65 9.14
C ASP A 289 49.33 -0.46 10.08
N ARG A 290 50.25 -1.21 10.71
CA ARG A 290 49.92 -2.32 11.59
C ARG A 290 49.31 -1.83 12.89
N PHE A 291 48.21 -2.42 13.35
CA PHE A 291 47.72 -2.17 14.71
C PHE A 291 48.57 -2.86 15.77
N ASP A 292 48.89 -2.16 16.86
CA ASP A 292 49.74 -2.68 17.95
C ASP A 292 48.98 -3.04 19.23
N TRP A 293 47.75 -2.57 19.38
CA TRP A 293 46.94 -2.76 20.59
C TRP A 293 45.61 -3.44 20.30
N TRP A 294 44.76 -2.80 19.49
CA TRP A 294 43.46 -3.34 19.12
C TRP A 294 43.63 -4.54 18.20
N ARG A 295 42.88 -5.60 18.46
CA ARG A 295 42.87 -6.86 17.69
C ARG A 295 42.09 -6.68 16.39
N GLN A 296 42.55 -5.75 15.57
CA GLN A 296 41.87 -5.34 14.35
C GLN A 296 42.74 -5.50 13.10
N VAL A 297 42.05 -5.60 11.97
CA VAL A 297 42.61 -5.69 10.62
C VAL A 297 41.68 -4.93 9.68
N LEU A 298 42.24 -4.26 8.67
CA LEU A 298 41.47 -3.61 7.62
C LEU A 298 41.55 -4.41 6.32
N GLY A 299 40.62 -4.12 5.42
CA GLY A 299 40.69 -4.58 4.04
C GLY A 299 41.83 -3.93 3.28
N ARG A 300 42.25 -4.61 2.21
CA ARG A 300 43.27 -4.15 1.27
C ARG A 300 42.68 -3.16 0.26
N GLU A 301 41.47 -3.43 -0.19
CA GLU A 301 40.78 -2.66 -1.21
C GLU A 301 40.07 -1.44 -0.62
N ALA A 302 40.16 -0.30 -1.32
CA ALA A 302 39.45 0.92 -0.94
C ALA A 302 38.00 0.90 -1.45
N LEU A 303 37.08 1.35 -0.59
CA LEU A 303 35.66 1.47 -0.88
C LEU A 303 35.39 2.84 -1.51
N THR A 304 35.60 2.95 -2.82
CA THR A 304 35.58 4.24 -3.54
C THR A 304 34.19 4.69 -3.98
N GLY A 305 33.21 3.78 -4.03
CA GLY A 305 31.85 4.01 -4.53
C GLY A 305 30.77 3.28 -3.73
N ARG A 306 29.79 2.73 -4.45
CA ARG A 306 28.79 1.84 -3.84
C ARG A 306 29.38 0.45 -3.70
N CYS A 307 29.16 -0.18 -2.56
CA CYS A 307 29.81 -1.45 -2.26
C CYS A 307 28.98 -2.27 -1.29
N TYR A 308 28.78 -3.55 -1.61
CA TYR A 308 28.20 -4.52 -0.70
C TYR A 308 29.17 -5.66 -0.43
N TRP A 309 29.20 -6.12 0.82
CA TRP A 309 29.90 -7.35 1.19
C TRP A 309 29.24 -7.99 2.40
N GLU A 310 29.48 -9.29 2.58
CA GLU A 310 28.99 -10.04 3.72
C GLU A 310 30.14 -10.55 4.59
N VAL A 311 29.90 -10.60 5.90
CA VAL A 311 30.83 -11.13 6.88
C VAL A 311 30.13 -12.18 7.72
N GLU A 312 30.65 -13.41 7.66
CA GLU A 312 30.31 -14.47 8.61
C GLU A 312 31.14 -14.26 9.88
N TRP A 313 30.51 -14.23 11.05
CA TRP A 313 31.15 -13.93 12.33
C TRP A 313 30.83 -14.99 13.39
N GLU A 314 31.80 -15.26 14.27
CA GLU A 314 31.65 -16.21 15.37
C GLU A 314 32.19 -15.59 16.65
N GLY A 315 31.39 -15.57 17.72
CA GLY A 315 31.75 -14.97 19.00
C GLY A 315 31.57 -13.44 19.02
N GLU A 316 32.59 -12.70 19.48
CA GLU A 316 32.56 -11.24 19.60
C GLU A 316 33.34 -10.59 18.45
N VAL A 317 32.65 -9.87 17.57
CA VAL A 317 33.25 -9.24 16.40
C VAL A 317 32.68 -7.84 16.18
N ASP A 318 33.54 -6.85 15.93
CA ASP A 318 33.12 -5.56 15.36
C ASP A 318 33.37 -5.56 13.85
N ILE A 319 32.35 -5.24 13.08
CA ILE A 319 32.40 -5.13 11.61
C ILE A 319 32.12 -3.69 11.25
N GLY A 320 32.94 -3.07 10.40
CA GLY A 320 32.74 -1.65 10.10
C GLY A 320 33.54 -1.14 8.93
N VAL A 321 33.57 0.18 8.82
CA VAL A 321 34.42 0.91 7.88
C VAL A 321 35.16 2.02 8.60
N THR A 322 36.33 2.37 8.08
CA THR A 322 37.11 3.48 8.60
C THR A 322 37.86 4.19 7.50
N TYR A 323 38.08 5.49 7.67
CA TYR A 323 39.02 6.22 6.84
C TYR A 323 40.44 5.68 7.03
N ARG A 324 41.23 5.69 5.95
CA ARG A 324 42.62 5.22 5.94
C ARG A 324 43.47 5.82 7.07
N GLY A 325 43.25 7.09 7.42
CA GLY A 325 43.95 7.84 8.44
C GLY A 325 43.52 7.59 9.90
N ILE A 326 42.87 6.46 10.20
CA ILE A 326 42.68 6.00 11.59
C ILE A 326 44.03 5.75 12.28
N THR A 327 44.12 6.09 13.56
CA THR A 327 45.36 5.91 14.34
C THR A 327 45.70 4.43 14.48
N ARG A 328 46.97 4.06 14.26
CA ARG A 328 47.42 2.65 14.26
C ARG A 328 48.08 2.21 15.56
N ARG A 329 48.43 3.16 16.43
CA ARG A 329 49.22 2.93 17.64
C ARG A 329 48.45 3.31 18.90
N GLY A 330 48.64 2.51 19.95
CA GLY A 330 48.09 2.77 21.28
C GLY A 330 46.70 2.18 21.51
N GLY A 331 46.29 2.14 22.78
CA GLY A 331 45.01 1.55 23.21
C GLY A 331 43.87 2.54 23.41
N GLY A 332 44.02 3.77 22.94
CA GLY A 332 43.01 4.81 23.05
C GLY A 332 41.85 4.64 22.06
N PRO A 333 40.81 5.49 22.18
CA PRO A 333 39.65 5.49 21.28
C PRO A 333 40.01 5.86 19.83
N GLU A 334 41.06 6.68 19.64
CA GLU A 334 41.52 7.16 18.32
C GLU A 334 41.94 6.04 17.35
N SER A 335 42.28 4.85 17.87
CA SER A 335 42.72 3.71 17.08
C SER A 335 41.69 2.59 16.96
N GLY A 336 40.66 2.58 17.81
CA GLY A 336 39.64 1.53 17.84
C GLY A 336 38.51 1.79 16.85
N LEU A 337 38.11 0.77 16.09
CA LEU A 337 37.01 0.84 15.13
C LEU A 337 35.67 1.19 15.82
N GLY A 338 35.01 2.28 15.40
CA GLY A 338 33.76 2.78 16.00
C GLY A 338 33.95 3.69 17.23
N TRP A 339 35.17 3.80 17.75
CA TRP A 339 35.48 4.57 18.96
C TRP A 339 35.91 6.02 18.69
N ASN A 340 35.95 6.43 17.42
CA ASN A 340 36.36 7.75 16.98
C ASN A 340 35.44 8.24 15.86
N ASN A 341 35.63 9.50 15.43
CA ASN A 341 34.86 10.12 14.36
C ASN A 341 35.33 9.75 12.94
N LYS A 342 36.31 8.84 12.81
CA LYS A 342 36.85 8.34 11.53
C LYS A 342 36.39 6.92 11.20
N SER A 343 35.55 6.32 12.06
CA SER A 343 35.14 4.94 11.93
C SER A 343 33.72 4.70 12.43
N TRP A 344 33.06 3.76 11.76
CA TRP A 344 31.70 3.32 12.05
C TRP A 344 31.72 1.81 12.17
N GLY A 345 31.07 1.26 13.19
CA GLY A 345 31.10 -0.17 13.46
C GLY A 345 29.77 -0.72 13.92
N LEU A 346 29.56 -2.01 13.65
CA LEU A 346 28.52 -2.86 14.19
C LEU A 346 29.20 -3.94 15.03
N TYR A 347 28.97 -3.89 16.34
CA TYR A 347 29.33 -4.95 17.26
C TYR A 347 28.33 -6.10 17.15
N CYS A 348 28.84 -7.31 16.95
CA CYS A 348 28.10 -8.55 16.83
C CYS A 348 28.51 -9.53 17.94
N HIS A 349 27.50 -10.11 18.59
CA HIS A 349 27.64 -11.16 19.59
C HIS A 349 26.33 -11.94 19.67
N ASP A 350 26.37 -13.24 20.02
CA ASP A 350 25.25 -14.20 19.97
C ASP A 350 23.89 -13.68 20.51
N GLY A 351 23.93 -12.77 21.48
CA GLY A 351 22.73 -12.20 22.11
C GLY A 351 22.26 -10.84 21.58
N ARG A 352 23.06 -10.10 20.80
CA ARG A 352 22.82 -8.66 20.56
C ARG A 352 23.64 -8.06 19.42
N TYR A 353 23.08 -7.02 18.81
CA TYR A 353 23.84 -6.07 17.99
C TYR A 353 23.97 -4.71 18.68
N SER A 354 25.03 -3.96 18.37
CA SER A 354 25.15 -2.56 18.77
C SER A 354 25.91 -1.76 17.73
N ALA A 355 25.37 -0.62 17.33
CA ALA A 355 26.04 0.32 16.45
C ALA A 355 26.98 1.22 17.27
N TRP A 356 28.16 1.49 16.73
CA TRP A 356 29.21 2.31 17.35
C TRP A 356 29.69 3.40 16.39
N TYR A 357 29.67 4.64 16.88
CA TYR A 357 30.27 5.78 16.21
C TYR A 357 30.79 6.78 17.24
N ASN A 358 32.01 7.26 17.07
CA ASN A 358 32.63 8.25 17.96
C ASN A 358 32.54 7.89 19.46
N GLY A 359 32.69 6.60 19.77
CA GLY A 359 32.60 6.08 21.14
C GLY A 359 31.18 5.99 21.70
N ILE A 360 30.17 6.41 20.94
CA ILE A 360 28.75 6.30 21.31
C ILE A 360 28.25 4.93 20.87
N LYS A 361 27.67 4.21 21.83
CA LYS A 361 27.05 2.90 21.63
C LYS A 361 25.53 3.02 21.54
N THR A 362 24.96 2.57 20.45
CA THR A 362 23.51 2.46 20.26
C THR A 362 23.11 0.98 20.25
N PHE A 363 22.26 0.59 21.19
CA PHE A 363 21.72 -0.76 21.26
C PHE A 363 20.67 -0.96 20.16
N LEU A 364 20.77 -2.05 19.41
CA LEU A 364 19.79 -2.37 18.37
C LEU A 364 18.75 -3.35 18.93
N PRO A 365 17.46 -3.17 18.58
CA PRO A 365 16.37 -4.00 19.13
C PRO A 365 16.38 -5.43 18.59
N LEU A 366 16.94 -5.63 17.39
CA LEU A 366 17.01 -6.93 16.72
C LEU A 366 18.11 -7.81 17.32
N ARG A 367 17.84 -9.12 17.33
CA ARG A 367 18.79 -10.15 17.77
C ARG A 367 19.30 -10.99 16.60
N PRO A 368 20.44 -11.69 16.76
CA PRO A 368 21.01 -12.54 15.71
C PRO A 368 20.09 -13.67 15.20
N ALA A 369 19.03 -14.06 15.91
CA ALA A 369 17.98 -14.99 15.43
C ALA A 369 18.51 -16.28 14.75
N GLY A 370 19.64 -16.81 15.22
CA GLY A 370 20.30 -17.99 14.65
C GLY A 370 21.14 -17.75 13.40
N SER A 371 21.28 -16.49 12.96
CA SER A 371 22.20 -16.08 11.89
C SER A 371 23.48 -15.48 12.46
N THR A 372 24.59 -15.92 11.91
CA THR A 372 25.96 -15.46 12.16
C THR A 372 26.52 -14.65 10.99
N ARG A 373 25.65 -14.11 10.13
CA ARG A 373 26.08 -13.36 8.94
C ARG A 373 25.50 -11.95 8.89
N VAL A 374 26.37 -10.99 8.59
CA VAL A 374 26.02 -9.58 8.45
C VAL A 374 26.41 -9.09 7.06
N GLY A 375 25.45 -8.51 6.35
CA GLY A 375 25.67 -7.77 5.12
C GLY A 375 25.92 -6.30 5.42
N VAL A 376 26.86 -5.69 4.71
CA VAL A 376 27.20 -4.27 4.83
C VAL A 376 27.06 -3.64 3.46
N TYR A 377 26.33 -2.53 3.39
CA TYR A 377 26.14 -1.74 2.17
C TYR A 377 26.61 -0.31 2.40
N LEU A 378 27.58 0.13 1.61
CA LEU A 378 28.02 1.51 1.54
C LEU A 378 27.45 2.14 0.27
N ASP A 379 26.70 3.24 0.40
CA ASP A 379 26.39 4.16 -0.69
C ASP A 379 27.14 5.47 -0.46
N ARG A 380 28.40 5.51 -0.93
CA ARG A 380 29.28 6.65 -0.71
C ARG A 380 28.72 7.95 -1.32
N PRO A 381 28.18 7.97 -2.56
CA PRO A 381 27.53 9.16 -3.11
C PRO A 381 26.30 9.63 -2.33
N ALA A 382 25.45 8.71 -1.86
CA ALA A 382 24.26 9.06 -1.07
C ALA A 382 24.57 9.35 0.40
N GLY A 383 25.78 9.03 0.86
CA GLY A 383 26.20 9.27 2.22
C GLY A 383 25.63 8.29 3.24
N SER A 384 25.40 7.04 2.86
CA SER A 384 24.81 6.03 3.74
C SER A 384 25.70 4.78 3.92
N LEU A 385 25.71 4.24 5.14
CA LEU A 385 26.32 2.96 5.49
C LEU A 385 25.31 2.13 6.26
N SER A 386 24.80 1.07 5.64
CA SER A 386 23.73 0.24 6.16
C SER A 386 24.23 -1.16 6.51
N PHE A 387 23.71 -1.70 7.61
CA PHE A 387 24.00 -3.04 8.09
C PHE A 387 22.73 -3.89 8.07
N TYR A 388 22.86 -5.15 7.68
CA TYR A 388 21.76 -6.10 7.56
C TYR A 388 22.15 -7.43 8.20
N ARG A 389 21.21 -8.08 8.88
CA ARG A 389 21.31 -9.50 9.24
C ARG A 389 20.93 -10.32 8.01
N VAL A 390 21.78 -11.27 7.63
CA VAL A 390 21.56 -12.17 6.50
C VAL A 390 21.03 -13.50 7.01
N SER A 391 19.76 -13.80 6.76
CA SER A 391 19.14 -15.08 7.15
C SER A 391 19.17 -16.04 5.96
N PRO A 392 19.71 -17.26 6.10
CA PRO A 392 19.77 -18.21 5.00
C PRO A 392 18.38 -18.59 4.52
N GLY A 393 18.17 -18.61 3.21
CA GLY A 393 16.92 -19.05 2.61
C GLY A 393 16.71 -20.56 2.78
N GLY A 394 15.54 -20.99 3.24
CA GLY A 394 15.17 -22.40 3.30
C GLY A 394 14.68 -22.93 1.93
N GLY A 395 14.96 -24.20 1.62
CA GLY A 395 14.29 -24.93 0.53
C GLY A 395 14.48 -24.38 -0.89
N GLY A 396 15.65 -23.78 -1.18
CA GLY A 396 15.94 -23.19 -2.50
C GLY A 396 15.56 -21.71 -2.65
N SER A 397 15.18 -21.04 -1.56
CA SER A 397 15.02 -19.57 -1.51
C SER A 397 16.37 -18.85 -1.40
N SER A 398 16.45 -17.63 -1.92
CA SER A 398 17.58 -16.71 -1.69
C SER A 398 17.64 -16.25 -0.23
N ASP A 399 18.82 -15.78 0.20
CA ASP A 399 19.04 -15.22 1.53
C ASP A 399 18.16 -13.97 1.75
N THR A 400 17.61 -13.87 2.96
CA THR A 400 16.78 -12.73 3.37
C THR A 400 17.60 -11.72 4.17
N LEU A 401 17.56 -10.46 3.77
CA LEU A 401 18.23 -9.36 4.48
C LEU A 401 17.25 -8.62 5.38
N THR A 402 17.52 -8.60 6.68
CA THR A 402 16.81 -7.76 7.67
C THR A 402 17.67 -6.54 8.00
N HIS A 403 17.19 -5.33 7.75
CA HIS A 403 17.89 -4.10 8.13
C HIS A 403 18.14 -4.02 9.64
N LEU A 404 19.36 -3.65 10.03
CA LEU A 404 19.78 -3.49 11.42
C LEU A 404 19.97 -2.02 11.78
N HIS A 405 20.75 -1.29 10.98
CA HIS A 405 21.11 0.09 11.26
C HIS A 405 21.65 0.80 10.01
N THR A 406 21.50 2.12 9.94
CA THR A 406 22.12 2.96 8.92
C THR A 406 22.79 4.16 9.57
N PHE A 407 24.06 4.38 9.25
CA PHE A 407 24.76 5.63 9.52
C PHE A 407 24.65 6.57 8.33
N TRP A 408 24.53 7.85 8.62
CA TRP A 408 24.51 8.92 7.62
C TRP A 408 25.74 9.81 7.80
N SER A 409 26.53 9.97 6.74
CA SER A 409 27.72 10.82 6.72
C SER A 409 28.11 11.16 5.28
N SER A 410 28.93 12.20 5.06
CA SER A 410 29.35 12.56 3.71
C SER A 410 30.36 11.58 3.09
N PHE A 411 31.09 10.80 3.90
CA PHE A 411 32.08 9.80 3.46
C PHE A 411 33.11 10.29 2.42
N THR A 412 33.36 11.60 2.33
CA THR A 412 34.14 12.23 1.24
C THR A 412 35.61 12.52 1.59
N GLN A 413 35.99 12.45 2.87
CA GLN A 413 37.27 12.97 3.34
C GLN A 413 38.49 12.25 2.73
N GLU A 414 38.47 10.91 2.74
CA GLU A 414 39.49 10.06 2.11
C GLU A 414 38.90 8.67 1.79
N ASP A 415 39.75 7.75 1.31
CA ASP A 415 39.37 6.36 1.06
C ASP A 415 38.88 5.70 2.35
N LEU A 416 37.73 5.02 2.25
CA LEU A 416 37.24 4.13 3.28
C LEU A 416 37.80 2.73 3.06
N LEU A 417 38.10 2.05 4.16
CA LEU A 417 38.52 0.65 4.19
C LEU A 417 37.52 -0.12 5.06
N PRO A 418 37.13 -1.34 4.67
CA PRO A 418 36.39 -2.21 5.56
C PRO A 418 37.31 -2.63 6.72
N GLY A 419 36.75 -2.88 7.88
CA GLY A 419 37.51 -3.19 9.08
C GLY A 419 36.82 -4.22 9.95
N VAL A 420 37.62 -5.07 10.59
CA VAL A 420 37.14 -6.11 11.50
C VAL A 420 37.97 -6.08 12.78
N VAL A 421 37.30 -6.13 13.93
CA VAL A 421 37.92 -6.36 15.25
C VAL A 421 37.45 -7.70 15.78
N VAL A 422 38.37 -8.53 16.28
CA VAL A 422 38.05 -9.89 16.72
C VAL A 422 38.34 -10.08 18.21
N GLY A 423 37.32 -10.52 18.94
CA GLY A 423 37.34 -10.89 20.35
C GLY A 423 38.09 -12.19 20.64
N ARG A 424 38.06 -12.62 21.91
CA ARG A 424 38.81 -13.82 22.32
C ARG A 424 38.06 -15.09 21.92
N GLY A 425 38.72 -15.97 21.17
CA GLY A 425 38.11 -17.20 20.68
C GLY A 425 37.10 -16.96 19.55
N SER A 426 37.15 -15.78 18.94
CA SER A 426 36.22 -15.33 17.91
C SER A 426 36.88 -15.40 16.53
N SER A 427 36.06 -15.40 15.49
CA SER A 427 36.50 -15.38 14.10
C SER A 427 35.56 -14.57 13.22
N ALA A 428 36.07 -14.11 12.08
CA ALA A 428 35.27 -13.46 11.06
C ALA A 428 35.81 -13.80 9.67
N SER A 429 34.91 -13.97 8.70
CA SER A 429 35.24 -14.38 7.34
C SER A 429 34.47 -13.54 6.33
N LEU A 430 35.17 -12.93 5.38
CA LEU A 430 34.56 -12.24 4.23
C LEU A 430 33.95 -13.29 3.30
N CYS A 431 32.64 -13.24 3.11
CA CYS A 431 31.92 -14.17 2.23
C CYS A 431 32.19 -13.83 0.77
N ARG A 432 32.06 -14.84 -0.10
CA ARG A 432 31.93 -14.63 -1.54
C ARG A 432 30.43 -14.51 -1.85
N VAL A 433 30.03 -13.36 -2.36
CA VAL A 433 28.64 -12.98 -2.64
C VAL A 433 28.37 -13.06 -4.14
#